data_AF-A0A2E5V4Q7-F1
#
_entry.id   AF-A0A2E5V4Q7-F1
#
_cell.length_a   1.000
_cell.length_b   1.000
_cell.length_c   1.000
_cell.angle_alpha   90.00
_cell.angle_beta   90.00
_cell.angle_gamma   90.00
#
_symmetry.space_group_name_H-M   'P 1'
#
loop_
_entity.id
_entity.type
_entity.pdbx_description
1 polymer ?
#
loop_
_entity_poly.entity_id
_entity_poly.type
_entity_poly.pdbx_seq_one_letter_code
_entity_poly.pdbx_strand_id
1 'polypeptide(L)'
;MNKKEVESDFKQYQKCVLSDIGLEFNLTKTEFEPQENSLYIPLIGTQSVIEDLHLSKIKNQNMCQVVLDKDKVNTAYLRFYLNSESGKKYWFEALNKKRGVIKRLNKQDIKDLKISLPSFERQREIAEVSIKMESAISAFNSIKNSLALHPISSGKERKKLDSIINAISEVSPLLCEESITHELKSSFRTPYPSYPEPFVDEKGQQQYLIMDGKKKLFFKSKKQIHDHLESIIMKTIASFLNTRGGTLVIGVHERDNNKTIVGIDREGFTSNDDYQRTIIQKIQNTFGSVILSKYISIKIIEIDGEFVCVVTCDPYRQLEGDVVYLDEKVYARTGPRVDQLTTREVLLLLKK
;
A
#
# COMPACT_ATOMS: atom_id res chain seq x y z
N MET A 1 -2.31 -15.80 -13.66
CA MET A 1 -1.87 -14.44 -13.34
C MET A 1 -0.73 -14.08 -14.26
N ASN A 2 -1.00 -13.38 -15.36
CA ASN A 2 0.06 -12.86 -16.22
C ASN A 2 0.75 -11.72 -15.45
N LYS A 3 1.97 -11.94 -14.95
CA LYS A 3 2.82 -10.84 -14.50
C LYS A 3 3.04 -9.93 -15.71
N LYS A 4 2.37 -8.77 -15.77
CA LYS A 4 2.84 -7.66 -16.61
C LYS A 4 4.30 -7.45 -16.21
N GLU A 5 5.24 -7.64 -17.14
CA GLU A 5 6.64 -7.30 -16.91
C GLU A 5 6.67 -5.81 -16.56
N VAL A 6 6.99 -5.50 -15.30
CA VAL A 6 7.18 -4.10 -14.87
C VAL A 6 8.38 -3.58 -15.66
N GLU A 7 8.13 -2.58 -16.50
CA GLU A 7 9.17 -1.95 -17.28
C GLU A 7 10.13 -1.20 -16.34
N SER A 8 11.41 -1.55 -16.41
CA SER A 8 12.43 -1.01 -15.52
C SER A 8 13.06 0.25 -16.10
N ASP A 9 13.06 1.33 -15.33
CA ASP A 9 13.77 2.58 -15.64
C ASP A 9 15.27 2.35 -15.90
N PHE A 10 15.85 1.25 -15.39
CA PHE A 10 17.25 0.92 -15.66
C PHE A 10 17.53 0.61 -17.13
N LYS A 11 16.51 0.30 -17.94
CA LYS A 11 16.67 0.06 -19.38
C LYS A 11 17.22 1.28 -20.12
N GLN A 12 16.97 2.50 -19.62
CA GLN A 12 17.32 3.75 -20.30
C GLN A 12 18.79 4.18 -20.08
N TYR A 13 19.45 3.64 -19.06
CA TYR A 13 20.81 4.04 -18.72
C TYR A 13 21.85 3.33 -19.59
N GLN A 14 23.04 3.96 -19.68
CA GLN A 14 24.18 3.36 -20.35
C GLN A 14 24.51 2.01 -19.73
N LYS A 15 24.81 1.03 -20.58
CA LYS A 15 25.24 -0.29 -20.15
C LYS A 15 26.77 -0.38 -20.21
N CYS A 16 27.35 -0.98 -19.19
CA CYS A 16 28.75 -1.34 -19.16
C CYS A 16 28.91 -2.76 -18.58
N VAL A 17 30.13 -3.28 -18.61
CA VAL A 17 30.46 -4.52 -17.91
C VAL A 17 31.14 -4.19 -16.59
N LEU A 18 31.07 -5.11 -15.63
CA LEU A 18 31.61 -4.88 -14.30
C LEU A 18 33.12 -4.58 -14.32
N SER A 19 33.87 -5.11 -15.30
CA SER A 19 35.29 -4.79 -15.49
C SER A 19 35.59 -3.34 -15.88
N ASP A 20 34.60 -2.57 -16.35
CA ASP A 20 34.79 -1.15 -16.70
C ASP A 20 34.91 -0.25 -15.46
N ILE A 21 34.36 -0.74 -14.34
CA ILE A 21 34.25 -0.04 -13.05
C ILE A 21 34.93 -0.78 -11.88
N GLY A 22 35.34 -2.03 -12.07
CA GLY A 22 36.03 -2.83 -11.07
C GLY A 22 37.56 -2.77 -11.26
N LEU A 23 38.28 -2.45 -10.19
CA LEU A 23 39.74 -2.41 -10.14
C LEU A 23 40.32 -3.82 -9.92
N GLU A 24 39.72 -4.58 -8.99
CA GLU A 24 40.18 -5.92 -8.64
C GLU A 24 39.01 -6.91 -8.51
N PHE A 25 39.31 -8.18 -8.73
CA PHE A 25 38.34 -9.28 -8.71
C PHE A 25 38.99 -10.48 -8.02
N ASN A 26 38.80 -10.59 -6.73
CA ASN A 26 39.53 -11.52 -5.88
C ASN A 26 38.66 -12.74 -5.57
N LEU A 27 39.29 -13.91 -5.59
CA LEU A 27 38.71 -15.20 -5.21
C LEU A 27 39.59 -15.79 -4.11
N THR A 28 38.98 -16.41 -3.11
CA THR A 28 39.70 -17.05 -2.01
C THR A 28 39.06 -18.38 -1.65
N LYS A 29 39.81 -19.27 -0.99
CA LYS A 29 39.24 -20.47 -0.34
C LYS A 29 39.07 -20.28 1.17
N THR A 30 39.85 -19.37 1.75
CA THR A 30 39.93 -19.13 3.18
C THR A 30 39.18 -17.84 3.50
N GLU A 31 39.88 -16.72 3.58
CA GLU A 31 39.35 -15.40 3.93
C GLU A 31 39.73 -14.38 2.86
N PHE A 32 38.96 -13.30 2.80
CA PHE A 32 39.28 -12.14 1.97
C PHE A 32 40.04 -11.13 2.80
N GLU A 33 41.03 -10.49 2.19
CA GLU A 33 41.61 -9.29 2.77
C GLU A 33 40.58 -8.16 2.67
N PRO A 34 40.25 -7.47 3.78
CA PRO A 34 39.32 -6.34 3.75
C PRO A 34 39.86 -5.23 2.83
N GLN A 35 39.00 -4.77 1.91
CA GLN A 35 39.32 -3.70 0.98
C GLN A 35 38.21 -2.65 1.04
N GLU A 36 38.57 -1.37 1.03
CA GLU A 36 37.59 -0.29 0.91
C GLU A 36 36.89 -0.32 -0.45
N ASN A 37 35.65 0.20 -0.49
CA ASN A 37 34.83 0.24 -1.71
C ASN A 37 34.72 -1.12 -2.41
N SER A 38 34.66 -2.20 -1.63
CA SER A 38 34.52 -3.56 -2.16
C SER A 38 33.12 -4.12 -1.96
N LEU A 39 32.70 -4.95 -2.90
CA LEU A 39 31.48 -5.75 -2.83
C LEU A 39 31.81 -7.23 -2.91
N TYR A 40 31.05 -8.05 -2.20
CA TYR A 40 31.14 -9.49 -2.29
C TYR A 40 29.94 -10.01 -3.09
N ILE A 41 30.21 -10.50 -4.30
CA ILE A 41 29.21 -11.01 -5.24
C ILE A 41 29.18 -12.54 -5.18
N PRO A 42 28.03 -13.16 -4.91
CA PRO A 42 27.89 -14.63 -4.96
C PRO A 42 28.16 -15.20 -6.35
N LEU A 43 28.89 -16.31 -6.38
CA LEU A 43 29.19 -17.09 -7.59
C LEU A 43 28.16 -18.18 -7.87
N ILE A 44 27.29 -18.47 -6.92
CA ILE A 44 26.28 -19.54 -6.97
C ILE A 44 24.96 -19.07 -6.36
N GLY A 45 23.88 -19.81 -6.64
CA GLY A 45 22.63 -19.75 -5.86
C GLY A 45 21.69 -18.61 -6.24
N THR A 46 21.17 -17.89 -5.24
CA THR A 46 20.28 -16.72 -5.41
C THR A 46 20.52 -15.69 -4.30
N GLN A 47 21.67 -15.79 -3.64
CA GLN A 47 21.95 -14.98 -2.46
C GLN A 47 22.29 -13.55 -2.85
N SER A 48 22.18 -12.65 -1.88
CA SER A 48 22.38 -11.21 -2.10
C SER A 48 23.86 -10.84 -2.16
N VAL A 49 24.16 -9.80 -2.94
CA VAL A 49 25.42 -9.08 -2.90
C VAL A 49 25.51 -8.30 -1.60
N ILE A 50 26.67 -8.34 -0.93
CA ILE A 50 26.89 -7.74 0.38
C ILE A 50 28.15 -6.88 0.38
N GLU A 51 28.18 -5.88 1.27
CA GLU A 51 29.36 -5.06 1.57
C GLU A 51 30.17 -5.61 2.74
N ASP A 52 29.52 -6.36 3.64
CA ASP A 52 30.12 -6.90 4.86
C ASP A 52 30.00 -8.43 4.91
N LEU A 53 31.15 -9.11 4.98
CA LEU A 53 31.25 -10.57 5.07
C LEU A 53 30.68 -11.13 6.38
N HIS A 54 30.63 -10.35 7.47
CA HIS A 54 30.02 -10.80 8.72
C HIS A 54 28.52 -11.10 8.57
N LEU A 55 27.89 -10.52 7.54
CA LEU A 55 26.49 -10.78 7.18
C LEU A 55 26.32 -11.99 6.25
N SER A 56 27.42 -12.60 5.79
CA SER A 56 27.40 -13.70 4.83
C SER A 56 26.98 -15.03 5.47
N LYS A 57 26.06 -15.73 4.80
CA LYS A 57 25.78 -17.16 5.05
C LYS A 57 26.51 -18.08 4.06
N ILE A 58 27.34 -17.51 3.20
CA ILE A 58 27.98 -18.19 2.07
C ILE A 58 29.46 -18.37 2.39
N LYS A 59 29.97 -19.58 2.12
CA LYS A 59 31.40 -19.87 2.22
C LYS A 59 32.19 -18.97 1.27
N ASN A 60 33.30 -18.41 1.74
CA ASN A 60 34.11 -17.45 0.99
C ASN A 60 34.52 -17.93 -0.42
N GLN A 61 34.75 -19.24 -0.61
CA GLN A 61 35.02 -19.87 -1.91
C GLN A 61 33.90 -19.73 -2.97
N ASN A 62 32.72 -19.32 -2.55
CA ASN A 62 31.55 -19.11 -3.40
C ASN A 62 31.24 -17.63 -3.60
N MET A 63 32.17 -16.74 -3.25
CA MET A 63 32.07 -15.30 -3.43
C MET A 63 33.21 -14.79 -4.32
N CYS A 64 32.99 -13.67 -4.97
CA CYS A 64 34.03 -12.85 -5.58
C CYS A 64 34.01 -11.48 -4.92
N GLN A 65 35.13 -11.07 -4.33
CA GLN A 65 35.32 -9.72 -3.88
C GLN A 65 35.66 -8.86 -5.09
N VAL A 66 34.96 -7.76 -5.27
CA VAL A 66 35.16 -6.80 -6.35
C VAL A 66 35.50 -5.46 -5.73
N VAL A 67 36.73 -4.98 -5.91
CA VAL A 67 37.15 -3.65 -5.48
C VAL A 67 36.76 -2.66 -6.57
N LEU A 68 36.01 -1.62 -6.21
CA LEU A 68 35.40 -0.70 -7.17
C LEU A 68 36.17 0.60 -7.31
N ASP A 69 36.12 1.15 -8.52
CA ASP A 69 36.62 2.49 -8.83
C ASP A 69 35.64 3.54 -8.29
N LYS A 70 36.01 4.15 -7.15
CA LYS A 70 35.20 5.13 -6.42
C LYS A 70 34.83 6.36 -7.25
N ASP A 71 35.59 6.67 -8.30
CA ASP A 71 35.36 7.83 -9.16
C ASP A 71 34.35 7.51 -10.29
N LYS A 72 34.06 6.23 -10.52
CA LYS A 72 33.12 5.78 -11.56
C LYS A 72 31.80 5.26 -11.01
N VAL A 73 31.83 4.64 -9.83
CA VAL A 73 30.65 3.96 -9.28
C VAL A 73 30.50 4.20 -7.78
N ASN A 74 29.27 4.45 -7.37
CA ASN A 74 28.88 4.44 -5.97
C ASN A 74 28.65 2.98 -5.52
N THR A 75 29.38 2.55 -4.48
CA THR A 75 29.33 1.18 -3.95
C THR A 75 27.91 0.76 -3.50
N ALA A 76 27.22 1.63 -2.77
CA ALA A 76 25.87 1.37 -2.28
C ALA A 76 24.87 1.23 -3.44
N TYR A 77 24.93 2.13 -4.41
CA TYR A 77 24.14 2.03 -5.65
C TYR A 77 24.31 0.67 -6.30
N LEU A 78 25.56 0.25 -6.54
CA LEU A 78 25.83 -0.99 -7.26
C LEU A 78 25.33 -2.21 -6.49
N ARG A 79 25.50 -2.23 -5.17
CA ARG A 79 24.93 -3.28 -4.31
C ARG A 79 23.41 -3.36 -4.44
N PHE A 80 22.70 -2.24 -4.32
CA PHE A 80 21.24 -2.23 -4.42
C PHE A 80 20.77 -2.64 -5.83
N TYR A 81 21.43 -2.12 -6.87
CA TYR A 81 21.15 -2.50 -8.25
C TYR A 81 21.32 -4.00 -8.48
N LEU A 82 22.46 -4.58 -8.09
CA LEU A 82 22.73 -6.01 -8.28
C LEU A 82 21.76 -6.91 -7.48
N ASN A 83 21.18 -6.40 -6.39
CA ASN A 83 20.17 -7.12 -5.60
C ASN A 83 18.73 -6.94 -6.10
N SER A 84 18.48 -5.95 -6.97
CA SER A 84 17.18 -5.70 -7.62
C SER A 84 16.85 -6.78 -8.66
N GLU A 85 15.58 -6.84 -9.09
CA GLU A 85 15.17 -7.75 -10.18
C GLU A 85 15.94 -7.46 -11.48
N SER A 86 16.22 -6.18 -11.76
CA SER A 86 16.92 -5.76 -12.97
C SER A 86 18.40 -6.18 -12.97
N GLY A 87 19.09 -6.04 -11.84
CA GLY A 87 20.48 -6.51 -11.71
C GLY A 87 20.59 -8.02 -11.71
N LYS A 88 19.70 -8.70 -10.96
CA LYS A 88 19.65 -10.17 -10.90
C LYS A 88 19.38 -10.82 -12.25
N LYS A 89 18.67 -10.15 -13.17
CA LYS A 89 18.43 -10.65 -14.53
C LYS A 89 19.73 -11.05 -15.23
N TYR A 90 20.72 -10.16 -15.29
CA TYR A 90 21.99 -10.44 -15.97
C TYR A 90 22.79 -11.53 -15.26
N TRP A 91 22.68 -11.58 -13.93
CA TRP A 91 23.32 -12.62 -13.13
C TRP A 91 22.70 -14.01 -13.41
N PHE A 92 21.37 -14.10 -13.48
CA PHE A 92 20.67 -15.32 -13.87
C PHE A 92 20.95 -15.74 -15.31
N GLU A 93 21.04 -14.78 -16.25
CA GLU A 93 21.46 -15.05 -17.62
C GLU A 93 22.88 -15.66 -17.66
N ALA A 94 23.82 -15.12 -16.90
CA ALA A 94 25.18 -15.66 -16.81
C ALA A 94 25.21 -17.08 -16.23
N LEU A 95 24.44 -17.34 -15.16
CA LEU A 95 24.32 -18.68 -14.59
C LEU A 95 23.67 -19.68 -15.55
N ASN A 96 22.64 -19.26 -16.28
CA ASN A 96 21.91 -20.15 -17.18
C ASN A 96 22.74 -20.63 -18.37
N LYS A 97 23.82 -19.91 -18.71
CA LYS A 97 24.82 -20.37 -19.68
C LYS A 97 25.72 -21.49 -19.14
N LYS A 98 25.75 -21.72 -17.83
CA LYS A 98 26.57 -22.78 -17.20
C LYS A 98 25.86 -24.12 -17.26
N ARG A 99 26.67 -25.17 -17.46
CA ARG A 99 26.25 -26.58 -17.47
C ARG A 99 26.45 -27.20 -16.08
N GLY A 100 25.75 -28.30 -15.81
CA GLY A 100 25.83 -29.05 -14.56
C GLY A 100 24.69 -28.76 -13.57
N VAL A 101 24.57 -29.61 -12.56
CA VAL A 101 23.52 -29.53 -11.52
C VAL A 101 23.68 -28.28 -10.66
N ILE A 102 24.94 -27.94 -10.30
CA ILE A 102 25.26 -26.70 -9.58
C ILE A 102 25.94 -25.74 -10.56
N LYS A 103 25.18 -24.75 -11.02
CA LYS A 103 25.69 -23.67 -11.87
C LYS A 103 26.54 -22.72 -11.02
N ARG A 104 27.78 -22.48 -11.45
CA ARG A 104 28.74 -21.59 -10.77
C ARG A 104 29.41 -20.66 -11.76
N LEU A 105 29.42 -19.37 -11.43
CA LEU A 105 30.16 -18.34 -12.13
C LEU A 105 31.65 -18.41 -11.78
N ASN A 106 32.50 -18.11 -12.76
CA ASN A 106 33.93 -17.92 -12.58
C ASN A 106 34.27 -16.41 -12.57
N LYS A 107 35.53 -16.07 -12.32
CA LYS A 107 36.01 -14.67 -12.28
C LYS A 107 35.72 -13.90 -13.56
N GLN A 108 35.82 -14.54 -14.73
CA GLN A 108 35.56 -13.90 -16.01
C GLN A 108 34.06 -13.60 -16.19
N ASP A 109 33.19 -14.52 -15.78
CA ASP A 109 31.74 -14.27 -15.83
C ASP A 109 31.31 -13.08 -14.98
N ILE A 110 31.97 -12.88 -13.84
CA ILE A 110 31.74 -11.72 -12.97
C ILE A 110 32.24 -10.44 -13.65
N LYS A 111 33.42 -10.46 -14.25
CA LYS A 111 33.95 -9.31 -15.03
C LYS A 111 33.01 -8.91 -16.17
N ASP A 112 32.46 -9.89 -16.88
CA ASP A 112 31.59 -9.69 -18.04
C ASP A 112 30.13 -9.42 -17.66
N LEU A 113 29.81 -9.34 -16.37
CA LEU A 113 28.45 -9.10 -15.91
C LEU A 113 27.99 -7.71 -16.36
N LYS A 114 26.92 -7.69 -17.15
CA LYS A 114 26.32 -6.44 -17.64
C LYS A 114 25.61 -5.71 -16.51
N ILE A 115 25.82 -4.41 -16.44
CA ILE A 115 25.19 -3.52 -15.48
C ILE A 115 24.68 -2.26 -16.16
N SER A 116 23.70 -1.62 -15.53
CA SER A 116 23.21 -0.31 -15.94
C SER A 116 23.92 0.73 -15.08
N LEU A 117 24.59 1.70 -15.71
CA LEU A 117 25.41 2.69 -15.04
C LEU A 117 24.88 4.09 -15.38
N PRO A 118 24.02 4.67 -14.53
CA PRO A 118 23.57 6.04 -14.67
C PRO A 118 24.69 7.03 -14.26
N SER A 119 24.45 8.33 -14.44
CA SER A 119 25.36 9.38 -13.97
C SER A 119 25.63 9.25 -12.46
N PHE A 120 26.80 9.70 -12.02
CA PHE A 120 27.19 9.57 -10.60
C PHE A 120 26.19 10.26 -9.65
N GLU A 121 25.64 11.41 -10.05
CA GLU A 121 24.55 12.08 -9.35
C GLU A 121 23.33 11.17 -9.19
N ARG A 122 22.87 10.56 -10.28
CA ARG A 122 21.72 9.66 -10.27
C ARG A 122 21.98 8.38 -9.49
N GLN A 123 23.21 7.86 -9.51
CA GLN A 123 23.61 6.73 -8.65
C GLN A 123 23.43 7.08 -7.17
N ARG A 124 23.88 8.28 -6.77
CA ARG A 124 23.72 8.77 -5.40
C ARG A 124 22.25 8.87 -5.00
N GLU A 125 21.40 9.45 -5.84
CA GLU A 125 19.96 9.54 -5.59
C GLU A 125 19.32 8.16 -5.38
N ILE A 126 19.62 7.21 -6.28
CA ILE A 126 19.10 5.84 -6.19
C ILE A 126 19.59 5.16 -4.91
N ALA A 127 20.87 5.32 -4.58
CA ALA A 127 21.45 4.78 -3.35
C ALA A 127 20.77 5.37 -2.10
N GLU A 128 20.60 6.68 -2.04
CA GLU A 128 19.96 7.36 -0.91
C GLU A 128 18.52 6.88 -0.69
N VAL A 129 17.73 6.74 -1.77
CA VAL A 129 16.38 6.17 -1.69
C VAL A 129 16.41 4.73 -1.17
N SER A 130 17.32 3.92 -1.70
CA SER A 130 17.45 2.50 -1.33
C SER A 130 17.86 2.31 0.14
N ILE A 131 18.79 3.14 0.63
CA ILE A 131 19.23 3.15 2.04
C ILE A 131 18.06 3.52 2.96
N LYS A 132 17.27 4.54 2.59
CA LYS A 132 16.06 4.94 3.34
C LYS A 132 15.05 3.80 3.39
N MET A 133 14.83 3.10 2.27
CA MET A 133 13.94 1.93 2.22
C MET A 133 14.43 0.80 3.13
N GLU A 134 15.72 0.45 3.09
CA GLU A 134 16.28 -0.59 3.94
C GLU A 134 16.19 -0.24 5.43
N SER A 135 16.43 1.03 5.76
CA SER A 135 16.28 1.55 7.13
C SER A 135 14.84 1.44 7.62
N ALA A 136 13.85 1.76 6.77
CA ALA A 136 12.44 1.61 7.09
C ALA A 136 12.03 0.15 7.31
N ILE A 137 12.51 -0.78 6.46
CA ILE A 137 12.28 -2.22 6.62
C ILE A 137 12.90 -2.72 7.93
N SER A 138 14.11 -2.27 8.26
CA SER A 138 14.78 -2.62 9.52
C SER A 138 13.99 -2.14 10.74
N ALA A 139 13.52 -0.88 10.72
CA ALA A 139 12.66 -0.34 11.77
C ALA A 139 11.36 -1.14 11.91
N PHE A 140 10.73 -1.53 10.79
CA PHE A 140 9.52 -2.35 10.81
C PHE A 140 9.77 -3.73 11.43
N ASN A 141 10.88 -4.38 11.08
CA ASN A 141 11.28 -5.66 11.68
C ASN A 141 11.57 -5.54 13.18
N SER A 142 12.15 -4.42 13.62
CA SER A 142 12.37 -4.13 15.04
C SER A 142 11.04 -4.01 15.80
N ILE A 143 10.07 -3.26 15.25
CA ILE A 143 8.71 -3.16 15.82
C ILE A 143 8.07 -4.55 15.89
N LYS A 144 8.13 -5.33 14.81
CA LYS A 144 7.61 -6.71 14.76
C LYS A 144 8.19 -7.59 15.87
N ASN A 145 9.51 -7.58 16.06
CA ASN A 145 10.18 -8.39 17.08
C ASN A 145 9.81 -7.92 18.49
N SER A 146 9.71 -6.61 18.73
CA SER A 146 9.29 -6.06 20.02
C SER A 146 7.86 -6.46 20.37
N LEU A 147 6.93 -6.38 19.41
CA LEU A 147 5.53 -6.79 19.61
C LEU A 147 5.39 -8.29 19.86
N ALA A 148 6.23 -9.13 19.22
CA ALA A 148 6.25 -10.57 19.47
C ALA A 148 6.71 -10.91 20.89
N LEU A 149 7.63 -10.13 21.46
CA LEU A 149 8.13 -10.32 22.83
C LEU A 149 7.19 -9.73 23.89
N HIS A 150 6.54 -8.61 23.59
CA HIS A 150 5.71 -7.86 24.54
C HIS A 150 4.38 -7.39 23.91
N PRO A 151 3.44 -8.31 23.65
CA PRO A 151 2.20 -7.95 22.97
C PRO A 151 1.31 -7.02 23.79
N ILE A 152 1.35 -7.06 25.13
CA ILE A 152 0.40 -6.34 26.01
C ILE A 152 0.91 -4.95 26.45
N SER A 153 2.20 -4.79 26.74
CA SER A 153 2.78 -3.57 27.34
C SER A 153 3.29 -2.53 26.33
N SER A 154 3.29 -2.85 25.04
CA SER A 154 3.89 -2.07 23.96
C SER A 154 2.99 -0.96 23.41
N GLY A 155 2.42 -0.14 24.29
CA GLY A 155 1.49 0.93 23.91
C GLY A 155 2.10 1.99 22.99
N LYS A 156 3.41 2.26 23.11
CA LYS A 156 4.12 3.22 22.25
C LYS A 156 4.42 2.63 20.87
N GLU A 157 4.79 1.35 20.81
CA GLU A 157 5.10 0.63 19.58
C GLU A 157 3.82 0.38 18.77
N ARG A 158 2.69 0.08 19.45
CA ARG A 158 1.37 0.01 18.81
C ARG A 158 1.00 1.33 18.12
N LYS A 159 1.18 2.48 18.80
CA LYS A 159 0.94 3.79 18.17
C LYS A 159 1.82 4.02 16.93
N LYS A 160 3.09 3.63 16.98
CA LYS A 160 3.99 3.72 15.81
C LYS A 160 3.53 2.82 14.67
N LEU A 161 3.10 1.60 14.99
CA LEU A 161 2.54 0.67 14.01
C LEU A 161 1.26 1.23 13.38
N ASP A 162 0.35 1.80 14.18
CA ASP A 162 -0.86 2.45 13.69
C ASP A 162 -0.53 3.58 12.71
N SER A 163 0.49 4.41 13.02
CA SER A 163 0.96 5.45 12.09
C SER A 163 1.48 4.89 10.77
N ILE A 164 2.21 3.77 10.80
CA ILE A 164 2.71 3.11 9.58
C ILE A 164 1.54 2.51 8.79
N ILE A 165 0.60 1.85 9.47
CA ILE A 165 -0.60 1.29 8.84
C ILE A 165 -1.38 2.40 8.14
N ASN A 166 -1.61 3.54 8.80
CA ASN A 166 -2.31 4.68 8.21
C ASN A 166 -1.59 5.21 6.96
N ALA A 167 -0.26 5.36 7.00
CA ALA A 167 0.51 5.78 5.84
C ALA A 167 0.43 4.75 4.69
N ILE A 168 0.39 3.45 4.99
CA ILE A 168 0.17 2.40 3.99
C ILE A 168 -1.27 2.45 3.47
N SER A 169 -2.28 2.72 4.30
CA SER A 169 -3.67 2.88 3.88
C SER A 169 -3.84 3.97 2.84
N GLU A 170 -3.08 5.06 2.93
CA GLU A 170 -3.09 6.13 1.93
C GLU A 170 -2.54 5.69 0.57
N VAL A 171 -1.54 4.79 0.57
CA VAL A 171 -0.83 4.35 -0.64
C VAL A 171 -1.46 3.09 -1.25
N SER A 172 -1.98 2.19 -0.42
CA SER A 172 -2.59 0.93 -0.82
C SER A 172 -3.78 0.61 0.10
N PRO A 173 -4.93 1.26 -0.12
CA PRO A 173 -6.09 1.11 0.76
C PRO A 173 -6.64 -0.32 0.86
N LEU A 174 -6.28 -1.21 -0.08
CA LEU A 174 -6.75 -2.60 -0.12
C LEU A 174 -6.02 -3.52 0.87
N LEU A 175 -4.84 -3.13 1.37
CA LEU A 175 -4.09 -3.93 2.34
C LEU A 175 -4.75 -3.96 3.73
N CYS A 176 -5.63 -3.01 4.03
CA CYS A 176 -6.23 -2.84 5.35
C CYS A 176 -7.58 -3.54 5.46
N GLU A 177 -7.78 -4.35 6.50
CA GLU A 177 -9.09 -4.93 6.85
C GLU A 177 -10.04 -3.87 7.42
N GLU A 178 -11.34 -4.09 7.30
CA GLU A 178 -12.34 -3.24 7.96
C GLU A 178 -12.09 -3.18 9.47
N SER A 179 -12.03 -1.96 9.99
CA SER A 179 -11.63 -1.68 11.36
C SER A 179 -12.21 -0.35 11.83
N ILE A 180 -11.89 0.07 13.06
CA ILE A 180 -12.38 1.36 13.58
C ILE A 180 -11.95 2.57 12.73
N THR A 181 -10.89 2.46 11.93
CA THR A 181 -10.35 3.53 11.08
C THR A 181 -10.37 3.20 9.59
N HIS A 182 -10.96 2.07 9.17
CA HIS A 182 -10.99 1.66 7.76
C HIS A 182 -12.33 1.01 7.42
N GLU A 183 -12.94 1.43 6.32
CA GLU A 183 -14.22 0.90 5.83
C GLU A 183 -14.16 0.68 4.31
N LEU A 184 -14.74 -0.42 3.84
CA LEU A 184 -14.86 -0.72 2.42
C LEU A 184 -16.33 -0.69 2.00
N LYS A 185 -16.62 -0.05 0.86
CA LYS A 185 -17.94 -0.04 0.25
C LYS A 185 -17.85 -0.31 -1.24
N SER A 186 -18.76 -1.14 -1.72
CA SER A 186 -18.80 -1.53 -3.13
C SER A 186 -19.26 -0.38 -4.04
N SER A 187 -19.96 0.61 -3.50
CA SER A 187 -20.55 1.70 -4.29
C SER A 187 -21.00 2.87 -3.42
N PHE A 188 -21.20 4.02 -4.06
CA PHE A 188 -21.83 5.22 -3.51
C PHE A 188 -23.35 5.24 -3.75
N ARG A 189 -23.81 4.81 -4.93
CA ARG A 189 -25.24 4.83 -5.36
C ARG A 189 -25.74 3.55 -6.02
N THR A 190 -24.87 2.69 -6.55
CA THR A 190 -25.30 1.56 -7.38
C THR A 190 -25.13 0.21 -6.67
N PRO A 191 -26.24 -0.53 -6.39
CA PRO A 191 -26.18 -1.83 -5.75
C PRO A 191 -25.19 -2.78 -6.46
N TYR A 192 -24.46 -3.56 -5.66
CA TYR A 192 -23.54 -4.58 -6.16
C TYR A 192 -24.16 -5.97 -6.00
N PRO A 193 -24.09 -6.87 -7.01
CA PRO A 193 -23.37 -6.73 -8.29
C PRO A 193 -24.13 -5.95 -9.39
N SER A 194 -25.45 -5.81 -9.28
CA SER A 194 -26.29 -5.07 -10.23
C SER A 194 -27.57 -4.59 -9.56
N TYR A 195 -28.36 -3.76 -10.25
CA TYR A 195 -29.71 -3.43 -9.79
C TYR A 195 -30.57 -4.69 -9.72
N PRO A 196 -31.35 -4.88 -8.64
CA PRO A 196 -32.35 -5.93 -8.60
C PRO A 196 -33.47 -5.64 -9.61
N GLU A 197 -34.04 -6.70 -10.18
CA GLU A 197 -35.26 -6.58 -11.00
C GLU A 197 -36.44 -6.12 -10.12
N PRO A 198 -37.26 -5.17 -10.60
CA PRO A 198 -38.44 -4.74 -9.86
C PRO A 198 -39.50 -5.83 -9.85
N PHE A 199 -40.29 -5.88 -8.78
CA PHE A 199 -41.47 -6.74 -8.66
C PHE A 199 -42.68 -5.91 -8.20
N VAL A 200 -43.88 -6.44 -8.38
CA VAL A 200 -45.13 -5.79 -7.93
C VAL A 200 -45.58 -6.46 -6.63
N ASP A 201 -45.84 -5.66 -5.61
CA ASP A 201 -46.35 -6.16 -4.32
C ASP A 201 -47.86 -6.49 -4.37
N GLU A 202 -48.39 -7.07 -3.28
CA GLU A 202 -49.81 -7.42 -3.16
C GLU A 202 -50.77 -6.22 -3.31
N LYS A 203 -50.26 -4.99 -3.21
CA LYS A 203 -51.01 -3.74 -3.36
C LYS A 203 -50.85 -3.12 -4.76
N GLY A 204 -50.23 -3.82 -5.70
CA GLY A 204 -50.01 -3.34 -7.06
C GLY A 204 -48.89 -2.30 -7.18
N GLN A 205 -48.03 -2.14 -6.17
CA GLN A 205 -46.94 -1.16 -6.19
C GLN A 205 -45.63 -1.80 -6.63
N GLN A 206 -44.91 -1.12 -7.53
CA GLN A 206 -43.56 -1.52 -7.93
C GLN A 206 -42.58 -1.38 -6.76
N GLN A 207 -41.79 -2.41 -6.52
CA GLN A 207 -40.77 -2.47 -5.47
C GLN A 207 -39.46 -3.10 -5.96
N TYR A 208 -38.37 -2.74 -5.29
CA TYR A 208 -37.04 -3.30 -5.43
C TYR A 208 -36.62 -3.91 -4.09
N LEU A 209 -36.07 -5.12 -4.11
CA LEU A 209 -35.55 -5.80 -2.92
C LEU A 209 -34.02 -5.71 -2.89
N ILE A 210 -33.46 -5.17 -1.81
CA ILE A 210 -32.03 -5.21 -1.51
C ILE A 210 -31.81 -5.95 -0.20
N MET A 211 -30.76 -6.78 -0.17
CA MET A 211 -30.30 -7.46 1.04
C MET A 211 -29.24 -6.60 1.73
N ASP A 212 -29.48 -6.29 3.00
CA ASP A 212 -28.49 -5.70 3.91
C ASP A 212 -28.14 -6.74 4.98
N GLY A 213 -27.10 -7.53 4.70
CA GLY A 213 -26.82 -8.76 5.42
C GLY A 213 -28.01 -9.73 5.34
N LYS A 214 -28.63 -10.03 6.48
CA LYS A 214 -29.84 -10.88 6.57
C LYS A 214 -31.15 -10.09 6.45
N LYS A 215 -31.08 -8.75 6.43
CA LYS A 215 -32.26 -7.89 6.42
C LYS A 215 -32.73 -7.64 4.98
N LYS A 216 -34.04 -7.77 4.76
CA LYS A 216 -34.70 -7.41 3.50
C LYS A 216 -35.12 -5.94 3.56
N LEU A 217 -34.68 -5.15 2.58
CA LEU A 217 -35.07 -3.76 2.41
C LEU A 217 -35.83 -3.60 1.10
N PHE A 218 -36.96 -2.88 1.17
CA PHE A 218 -37.85 -2.66 0.04
C PHE A 218 -37.87 -1.18 -0.34
N PHE A 219 -37.67 -0.90 -1.62
CA PHE A 219 -37.61 0.46 -2.15
C PHE A 219 -38.59 0.62 -3.31
N LYS A 220 -39.21 1.80 -3.43
CA LYS A 220 -40.19 2.08 -4.50
C LYS A 220 -39.54 2.58 -5.80
N SER A 221 -38.29 3.04 -5.73
CA SER A 221 -37.58 3.58 -6.89
C SER A 221 -36.07 3.44 -6.75
N LYS A 222 -35.35 3.51 -7.88
CA LYS A 222 -33.89 3.58 -7.91
C LYS A 222 -33.34 4.79 -7.13
N LYS A 223 -34.06 5.91 -7.13
CA LYS A 223 -33.68 7.09 -6.33
C LYS A 223 -33.65 6.77 -4.83
N GLN A 224 -34.65 6.07 -4.30
CA GLN A 224 -34.64 5.68 -2.88
C GLN A 224 -33.49 4.72 -2.53
N ILE A 225 -33.10 3.87 -3.48
CA ILE A 225 -31.91 3.02 -3.34
C ILE A 225 -30.65 3.88 -3.28
N HIS A 226 -30.51 4.87 -4.17
CA HIS A 226 -29.39 5.81 -4.17
C HIS A 226 -29.30 6.54 -2.84
N ASP A 227 -30.41 7.16 -2.40
CA ASP A 227 -30.48 7.89 -1.13
C ASP A 227 -30.09 6.99 0.06
N HIS A 228 -30.50 5.72 0.04
CA HIS A 228 -30.14 4.75 1.07
C HIS A 228 -28.64 4.44 1.08
N LEU A 229 -28.05 4.14 -0.08
CA LEU A 229 -26.61 3.83 -0.18
C LEU A 229 -25.75 5.05 0.18
N GLU A 230 -26.12 6.23 -0.29
CA GLU A 230 -25.48 7.48 0.12
C GLU A 230 -25.57 7.70 1.64
N SER A 231 -26.71 7.36 2.27
CA SER A 231 -26.87 7.49 3.73
C SER A 231 -25.91 6.59 4.50
N ILE A 232 -25.56 5.41 3.96
CA ILE A 232 -24.57 4.52 4.58
C ILE A 232 -23.20 5.19 4.54
N ILE A 233 -22.82 5.77 3.40
CA ILE A 233 -21.56 6.50 3.23
C ILE A 233 -21.49 7.70 4.18
N MET A 234 -22.56 8.48 4.29
CA MET A 234 -22.61 9.63 5.20
C MET A 234 -22.50 9.20 6.67
N LYS A 235 -23.17 8.11 7.08
CA LYS A 235 -23.04 7.56 8.44
C LYS A 235 -21.61 7.14 8.75
N THR A 236 -20.93 6.50 7.79
CA THR A 236 -19.52 6.13 7.94
C THR A 236 -18.65 7.37 8.13
N ILE A 237 -18.79 8.39 7.28
CA ILE A 237 -18.03 9.66 7.39
C ILE A 237 -18.29 10.34 8.74
N ALA A 238 -19.55 10.49 9.14
CA ALA A 238 -19.92 11.05 10.45
C ALA A 238 -19.26 10.28 11.59
N SER A 239 -19.24 8.94 11.50
CA SER A 239 -18.64 8.09 12.52
C SER A 239 -17.11 8.23 12.61
N PHE A 240 -16.41 8.45 11.49
CA PHE A 240 -14.98 8.70 11.50
C PHE A 240 -14.65 10.07 12.09
N LEU A 241 -15.37 11.11 11.69
CA LEU A 241 -15.23 12.46 12.22
C LEU A 241 -15.43 12.48 13.75
N ASN A 242 -16.43 11.76 14.25
CA ASN A 242 -16.73 11.67 15.69
C ASN A 242 -15.77 10.78 16.50
N THR A 243 -14.84 10.07 15.86
CA THR A 243 -13.97 9.11 16.56
C THR A 243 -12.48 9.37 16.37
N ARG A 244 -11.77 8.46 15.69
CA ARG A 244 -10.31 8.53 15.51
C ARG A 244 -9.90 9.06 14.14
N GLY A 245 -10.87 9.53 13.34
CA GLY A 245 -10.71 9.62 11.90
C GLY A 245 -10.78 8.24 11.25
N GLY A 246 -10.47 8.18 9.96
CA GLY A 246 -10.42 6.94 9.21
C GLY A 246 -10.49 7.14 7.71
N THR A 247 -10.34 6.04 6.98
CA THR A 247 -10.40 5.99 5.52
C THR A 247 -11.57 5.13 5.06
N LEU A 248 -12.43 5.69 4.23
CA LEU A 248 -13.47 4.97 3.50
C LEU A 248 -13.02 4.78 2.05
N VAL A 249 -13.06 3.54 1.56
CA VAL A 249 -12.77 3.21 0.17
C VAL A 249 -14.04 2.74 -0.52
N ILE A 250 -14.44 3.46 -1.57
CA ILE A 250 -15.63 3.17 -2.37
C ILE A 250 -15.19 2.57 -3.72
N GLY A 251 -15.86 1.50 -4.16
CA GLY A 251 -15.48 0.70 -5.32
C GLY A 251 -14.79 -0.61 -4.94
N VAL A 252 -14.94 -1.06 -3.68
CA VAL A 252 -14.36 -2.32 -3.18
C VAL A 252 -15.44 -3.14 -2.48
N HIS A 253 -15.66 -4.37 -2.96
CA HIS A 253 -16.56 -5.31 -2.30
C HIS A 253 -15.74 -6.25 -1.41
N GLU A 254 -16.11 -6.33 -0.13
CA GLU A 254 -15.55 -7.30 0.80
C GLU A 254 -16.59 -8.34 1.19
N ARG A 255 -16.21 -9.62 1.09
CA ARG A 255 -17.01 -10.74 1.56
C ARG A 255 -16.10 -11.87 2.02
N ASP A 256 -16.33 -12.37 3.22
CA ASP A 256 -15.56 -13.48 3.82
C ASP A 256 -14.03 -13.21 3.78
N ASN A 257 -13.63 -11.98 4.12
CA ASN A 257 -12.25 -11.44 4.05
C ASN A 257 -11.61 -11.43 2.64
N ASN A 258 -12.39 -11.69 1.60
CA ASN A 258 -11.94 -11.53 0.22
C ASN A 258 -12.37 -10.16 -0.30
N LYS A 259 -11.39 -9.36 -0.71
CA LYS A 259 -11.59 -8.03 -1.28
C LYS A 259 -11.55 -8.13 -2.79
N THR A 260 -12.61 -7.66 -3.43
CA THR A 260 -12.71 -7.56 -4.88
C THR A 260 -12.84 -6.09 -5.24
N ILE A 261 -11.95 -5.60 -6.10
CA ILE A 261 -12.08 -4.25 -6.67
C ILE A 261 -13.22 -4.32 -7.69
N VAL A 262 -14.25 -3.52 -7.49
CA VAL A 262 -15.44 -3.48 -8.36
C VAL A 262 -15.53 -2.22 -9.20
N GLY A 263 -14.76 -1.19 -8.82
CA GLY A 263 -14.67 0.08 -9.53
C GLY A 263 -15.87 1.00 -9.29
N ILE A 264 -15.64 2.31 -9.46
CA ILE A 264 -16.70 3.34 -9.42
C ILE A 264 -17.34 3.62 -10.79
N ASP A 265 -16.70 3.19 -11.88
CA ASP A 265 -17.17 3.44 -13.26
C ASP A 265 -18.55 2.81 -13.54
N ARG A 266 -18.86 1.71 -12.85
CA ARG A 266 -20.17 1.04 -12.90
C ARG A 266 -21.34 1.89 -12.40
N GLU A 267 -21.08 3.03 -11.78
CA GLU A 267 -22.11 3.90 -11.21
C GLU A 267 -22.73 4.88 -12.21
N GLY A 268 -22.23 4.91 -13.46
CA GLY A 268 -22.85 5.64 -14.56
C GLY A 268 -22.63 7.15 -14.54
N PHE A 269 -21.59 7.62 -13.85
CA PHE A 269 -21.12 9.01 -13.94
C PHE A 269 -20.38 9.24 -15.26
N THR A 270 -20.38 10.48 -15.75
CA THR A 270 -19.76 10.77 -17.06
C THR A 270 -18.23 10.75 -17.02
N SER A 271 -17.65 10.99 -15.85
CA SER A 271 -16.20 10.98 -15.62
C SER A 271 -15.90 10.88 -14.13
N ASN A 272 -14.63 10.63 -13.80
CA ASN A 272 -14.11 10.69 -12.42
C ASN A 272 -14.36 12.06 -11.78
N ASP A 273 -14.21 13.16 -12.53
CA ASP A 273 -14.49 14.51 -12.04
C ASP A 273 -15.97 14.71 -11.69
N ASP A 274 -16.88 14.12 -12.49
CA ASP A 274 -18.32 14.16 -12.22
C ASP A 274 -18.69 13.37 -10.95
N TYR A 275 -18.10 12.19 -10.78
CA TYR A 275 -18.22 11.39 -9.57
C TYR A 275 -17.71 12.19 -8.35
N GLN A 276 -16.49 12.72 -8.43
CA GLN A 276 -15.83 13.43 -7.34
C GLN A 276 -16.61 14.69 -6.94
N ARG A 277 -17.05 15.50 -7.91
CA ARG A 277 -17.90 16.67 -7.65
C ARG A 277 -19.19 16.28 -6.95
N THR A 278 -19.80 15.18 -7.37
CA THR A 278 -21.08 14.71 -6.81
C THR A 278 -20.95 14.27 -5.36
N ILE A 279 -19.93 13.48 -5.01
CA ILE A 279 -19.68 13.09 -3.61
C ILE A 279 -19.27 14.30 -2.75
N ILE A 280 -18.45 15.22 -3.29
CA ILE A 280 -18.08 16.47 -2.61
C ILE A 280 -19.35 17.27 -2.28
N GLN A 281 -20.23 17.47 -3.25
CA GLN A 281 -21.47 18.23 -3.04
C GLN A 281 -22.37 17.55 -2.00
N LYS A 282 -22.46 16.22 -2.01
CA LYS A 282 -23.23 15.47 -1.01
C LYS A 282 -22.66 15.68 0.39
N ILE A 283 -21.35 15.49 0.57
CA ILE A 283 -20.66 15.68 1.85
C ILE A 283 -20.80 17.13 2.33
N GLN A 284 -20.63 18.11 1.43
CA GLN A 284 -20.79 19.54 1.76
C GLN A 284 -22.22 19.87 2.22
N ASN A 285 -23.23 19.33 1.53
CA ASN A 285 -24.62 19.55 1.90
C ASN A 285 -24.97 18.90 3.24
N THR A 286 -24.29 17.81 3.60
CA THR A 286 -24.53 17.07 4.84
C THR A 286 -23.78 17.64 6.04
N PHE A 287 -22.50 17.99 5.89
CA PHE A 287 -21.61 18.38 7.00
C PHE A 287 -21.15 19.84 6.97
N GLY A 288 -21.46 20.57 5.89
CA GLY A 288 -21.01 21.94 5.71
C GLY A 288 -19.58 22.07 5.17
N SER A 289 -19.27 23.25 4.64
CA SER A 289 -18.00 23.56 3.98
C SER A 289 -16.80 23.58 4.93
N VAL A 290 -17.01 23.95 6.20
CA VAL A 290 -15.92 24.02 7.19
C VAL A 290 -15.42 22.61 7.54
N ILE A 291 -16.33 21.65 7.75
CA ILE A 291 -15.94 20.27 8.03
C ILE A 291 -15.26 19.66 6.81
N LEU A 292 -15.88 19.80 5.63
CA LEU A 292 -15.33 19.29 4.38
C LEU A 292 -13.90 19.79 4.13
N SER A 293 -13.67 21.11 4.21
CA SER A 293 -12.38 21.71 3.86
C SER A 293 -11.24 21.42 4.84
N LYS A 294 -11.55 21.17 6.12
CA LYS A 294 -10.52 20.98 7.17
C LYS A 294 -10.29 19.55 7.58
N TYR A 295 -11.29 18.67 7.44
CA TYR A 295 -11.26 17.33 8.02
C TYR A 295 -11.48 16.22 7.00
N ILE A 296 -11.77 16.53 5.74
CA ILE A 296 -12.08 15.52 4.73
C ILE A 296 -11.24 15.74 3.49
N SER A 297 -10.52 14.70 3.07
CA SER A 297 -9.81 14.63 1.80
C SER A 297 -10.44 13.55 0.91
N ILE A 298 -10.73 13.88 -0.34
CA ILE A 298 -11.34 12.97 -1.30
C ILE A 298 -10.43 12.85 -2.51
N LYS A 299 -10.07 11.63 -2.89
CA LYS A 299 -9.22 11.33 -4.05
C LYS A 299 -9.80 10.15 -4.82
N ILE A 300 -9.70 10.18 -6.14
CA ILE A 300 -9.90 9.01 -6.98
C ILE A 300 -8.53 8.47 -7.37
N ILE A 301 -8.30 7.18 -7.16
CA ILE A 301 -7.05 6.49 -7.50
C ILE A 301 -7.35 5.27 -8.35
N GLU A 302 -6.42 4.91 -9.24
CA GLU A 302 -6.49 3.70 -10.04
C GLU A 302 -5.78 2.55 -9.30
N ILE A 303 -6.46 1.42 -9.13
CA ILE A 303 -5.88 0.19 -8.58
C ILE A 303 -6.23 -0.97 -9.51
N ASP A 304 -5.21 -1.69 -9.98
CA ASP A 304 -5.34 -2.82 -10.89
C ASP A 304 -6.17 -2.54 -12.18
N GLY A 305 -6.17 -1.28 -12.64
CA GLY A 305 -6.90 -0.85 -13.84
C GLY A 305 -8.33 -0.37 -13.58
N GLU A 306 -8.78 -0.35 -12.32
CA GLU A 306 -10.11 0.10 -11.91
C GLU A 306 -10.00 1.34 -11.02
N PHE A 307 -10.91 2.31 -11.17
CA PHE A 307 -10.93 3.50 -10.32
C PHE A 307 -11.70 3.26 -9.01
N VAL A 308 -11.13 3.71 -7.89
CA VAL A 308 -11.77 3.71 -6.58
C VAL A 308 -11.75 5.12 -5.97
N CYS A 309 -12.78 5.45 -5.19
CA CYS A 309 -12.86 6.73 -4.47
C CYS A 309 -12.44 6.54 -3.01
N VAL A 310 -11.40 7.25 -2.59
CA VAL A 310 -10.87 7.24 -1.22
C VAL A 310 -11.28 8.52 -0.51
N VAL A 311 -11.96 8.38 0.62
CA VAL A 311 -12.37 9.47 1.51
C VAL A 311 -11.67 9.32 2.84
N THR A 312 -10.69 10.19 3.10
CA THR A 312 -9.94 10.24 4.37
C THR A 312 -10.53 11.31 5.27
N CYS A 313 -10.84 10.95 6.51
CA CYS A 313 -11.43 11.82 7.50
C CYS A 313 -10.49 11.98 8.70
N ASP A 314 -10.18 13.21 9.08
CA ASP A 314 -9.52 13.53 10.34
C ASP A 314 -10.55 13.64 11.47
N PRO A 315 -10.20 13.28 12.72
CA PRO A 315 -11.11 13.43 13.85
C PRO A 315 -11.49 14.91 14.05
N TYR A 316 -12.79 15.18 14.12
CA TYR A 316 -13.33 16.51 14.38
C TYR A 316 -13.24 16.82 15.88
N ARG A 317 -12.24 17.63 16.28
CA ARG A 317 -12.01 18.05 17.67
C ARG A 317 -11.69 19.54 17.74
N GLN A 318 -12.68 20.40 17.51
CA GLN A 318 -12.47 21.85 17.59
C GLN A 318 -12.49 22.35 19.03
N LEU A 319 -13.45 21.91 19.83
CA LEU A 319 -13.60 22.24 21.25
C LEU A 319 -14.06 21.01 22.06
N GLU A 320 -13.85 21.04 23.38
CA GLU A 320 -14.50 20.10 24.29
C GLU A 320 -16.02 20.22 24.13
N GLY A 321 -16.70 19.12 23.79
CA GLY A 321 -18.16 19.12 23.62
C GLY A 321 -18.67 19.10 22.17
N ASP A 322 -17.79 19.19 21.17
CA ASP A 322 -18.20 19.17 19.77
C ASP A 322 -18.40 17.77 19.20
N VAL A 323 -19.53 17.55 18.52
CA VAL A 323 -19.83 16.33 17.73
C VAL A 323 -20.44 16.71 16.39
N VAL A 324 -20.18 15.85 15.41
CA VAL A 324 -20.81 15.90 14.10
C VAL A 324 -22.14 15.17 14.15
N TYR A 325 -23.20 15.89 13.82
CA TYR A 325 -24.55 15.36 13.68
C TYR A 325 -24.83 14.99 12.22
N LEU A 326 -25.60 13.92 12.03
CA LEU A 326 -26.21 13.53 10.77
C LEU A 326 -27.68 13.28 11.03
N ASP A 327 -28.56 14.10 10.44
CA ASP A 327 -30.01 14.06 10.67
C ASP A 327 -30.38 14.03 12.16
N GLU A 328 -29.81 14.98 12.92
CA GLU A 328 -29.96 15.13 14.39
C GLU A 328 -29.46 13.95 15.23
N LYS A 329 -28.73 13.01 14.62
CA LYS A 329 -28.18 11.83 15.29
C LYS A 329 -26.66 11.84 15.28
N VAL A 330 -26.07 11.19 16.28
CA VAL A 330 -24.63 11.02 16.40
C VAL A 330 -24.28 9.56 16.10
N TYR A 331 -23.27 9.38 15.26
CA TYR A 331 -22.76 8.07 14.87
C TYR A 331 -21.31 7.92 15.31
N ALA A 332 -20.91 6.73 15.71
CA ALA A 332 -19.53 6.40 16.07
C ALA A 332 -19.15 4.99 15.62
N ARG A 333 -17.85 4.75 15.45
CA ARG A 333 -17.31 3.43 15.14
C ARG A 333 -17.14 2.59 16.41
N THR A 334 -17.73 1.38 16.42
CA THR A 334 -17.49 0.35 17.44
C THR A 334 -16.89 -0.87 16.76
N GLY A 335 -15.56 -0.90 16.64
CA GLY A 335 -14.89 -1.86 15.75
C GLY A 335 -15.22 -1.58 14.28
N PRO A 336 -15.58 -2.59 13.47
CA PRO A 336 -15.93 -2.41 12.06
C PRO A 336 -17.38 -1.92 11.83
N ARG A 337 -18.15 -1.68 12.90
CA ARG A 337 -19.56 -1.27 12.79
C ARG A 337 -19.73 0.21 13.03
N VAL A 338 -20.74 0.78 12.37
CA VAL A 338 -21.24 2.12 12.64
C VAL A 338 -22.47 2.01 13.53
N ASP A 339 -22.39 2.53 14.75
CA ASP A 339 -23.49 2.56 15.70
C ASP A 339 -24.05 3.97 15.85
N GLN A 340 -25.38 4.05 15.96
CA GLN A 340 -26.05 5.27 16.39
C GLN A 340 -25.95 5.36 17.91
N LEU A 341 -25.39 6.46 18.43
CA LEU A 341 -25.22 6.66 19.86
C LEU A 341 -26.53 7.10 20.53
N THR A 342 -26.77 6.59 21.72
CA THR A 342 -27.77 7.12 22.66
C THR A 342 -27.30 8.44 23.25
N THR A 343 -28.22 9.25 23.79
CA THR A 343 -27.88 10.51 24.48
C THR A 343 -26.80 10.33 25.56
N ARG A 344 -26.89 9.23 26.32
CA ARG A 344 -25.90 8.90 27.36
C ARG A 344 -24.51 8.63 26.77
N GLU A 345 -24.44 7.91 25.66
CA GLU A 345 -23.16 7.60 24.99
C GLU A 345 -22.55 8.84 24.33
N VAL A 346 -23.37 9.74 23.76
CA VAL A 346 -22.90 11.03 23.27
C VAL A 346 -22.24 11.83 24.41
N LEU A 347 -22.88 11.92 25.57
CA LEU A 347 -22.29 12.60 26.74
C LEU A 347 -20.97 11.96 27.21
N LEU A 348 -20.78 10.66 27.00
CA LEU A 348 -19.51 9.99 27.31
C LEU A 348 -18.44 10.25 26.25
N LEU A 349 -18.84 10.35 24.97
CA LEU A 349 -17.96 10.71 23.87
C LEU A 349 -17.39 12.12 24.05
N LEU A 350 -18.24 13.07 24.47
CA LEU A 350 -17.89 14.47 24.66
C LEU A 350 -16.96 14.77 25.84
N LYS A 351 -16.79 13.81 26.76
CA LYS A 351 -15.91 13.93 27.94
C LYS A 351 -14.47 13.47 27.69
N LYS A 352 -14.14 13.06 26.47
CA LYS A 352 -12.81 12.58 26.05
C LYS A 352 -12.12 13.62 25.19
#